data_AF-A0A7V0ZLD3-F1
#
_entry.id   AF-A0A7V0ZLD3-F1
#
_cell.length_a   1.000
_cell.length_b   1.000
_cell.length_c   1.000
_cell.angle_alpha   90.00
_cell.angle_beta   90.00
_cell.angle_gamma   90.00
#
_symmetry.space_group_name_H-M   'P 1'
#
loop_
_entity.id
_entity.type
_entity.pdbx_description
1 polymer ?
#
loop_
_entity_poly.entity_id
_entity_poly.type
_entity_poly.pdbx_seq_one_letter_code
_entity_poly.pdbx_strand_id
1 'polypeptide(L)'
;TAGDKRILMINGEPFPHALARIPTGGETRGNLAAGGKGKGVDLSKRDLWICEQVGPALREQGLMFVGLDVIGDYLTEINVTSPTCIRELDSIYSADIAGQFLDAIAMRLNT
;
A
#
# COMPACT_ATOMS: atom_id res chain seq x y z
N THR A 1 -3.07 -12.75 15.19
CA THR A 1 -2.89 -11.33 14.81
C THR A 1 -3.15 -11.20 13.31
N ALA A 2 -3.74 -10.10 12.85
CA ALA A 2 -4.24 -9.94 11.47
C ALA A 2 -3.14 -9.78 10.38
N GLY A 3 -1.87 -9.95 10.75
CA GLY A 3 -0.73 -9.78 9.84
C GLY A 3 -0.35 -8.32 9.61
N ASP A 4 0.80 -8.16 8.96
CA ASP A 4 1.34 -6.88 8.51
C ASP A 4 0.75 -6.57 7.13
N LYS A 5 0.10 -5.41 6.98
CA LYS A 5 -0.56 -5.00 5.73
C LYS A 5 0.19 -3.87 5.04
N ARG A 6 0.39 -4.02 3.73
CA ARG A 6 0.89 -3.00 2.80
C ARG A 6 -0.29 -2.33 2.09
N ILE A 7 -0.52 -1.05 2.33
CA ILE A 7 -1.49 -0.22 1.59
C ILE A 7 -0.71 0.65 0.60
N LEU A 8 -1.10 0.66 -0.68
CA LEU A 8 -0.50 1.56 -1.66
C LEU A 8 -1.30 2.85 -1.74
N MET A 9 -0.60 3.99 -1.70
CA MET A 9 -1.14 5.32 -1.87
C MET A 9 -0.68 5.86 -3.22
N ILE A 10 -1.63 6.28 -4.06
CA ILE A 10 -1.41 6.85 -5.38
C ILE A 10 -1.92 8.28 -5.35
N ASN A 11 -0.99 9.24 -5.45
CA ASN A 11 -1.27 10.67 -5.36
C ASN A 11 -2.16 11.04 -4.15
N GLY A 12 -1.85 10.45 -3.00
CA GLY A 12 -2.56 10.65 -1.73
C GLY A 12 -3.88 9.88 -1.56
N GLU A 13 -4.35 9.13 -2.56
CA GLU A 13 -5.51 8.24 -2.44
C GLU A 13 -5.08 6.78 -2.25
N PRO A 14 -5.75 6.00 -1.38
CA PRO A 14 -5.44 4.58 -1.23
C PRO A 14 -5.94 3.75 -2.41
N PHE A 15 -5.15 2.76 -2.84
CA PHE A 15 -5.67 1.64 -3.62
C PHE A 15 -6.72 0.89 -2.76
N PRO A 16 -7.86 0.41 -3.32
CA PRO A 16 -8.99 -0.10 -2.53
C PRO A 16 -8.71 -1.32 -1.63
N HIS A 17 -7.58 -1.99 -1.83
CA HIS A 17 -7.18 -3.17 -1.08
C HIS A 17 -5.74 -3.07 -0.58
N ALA A 18 -5.41 -3.82 0.47
CA ALA A 18 -4.06 -4.00 0.95
C ALA A 18 -3.53 -5.40 0.64
N LEU A 19 -2.20 -5.54 0.70
CA LEU A 19 -1.56 -6.85 0.70
C LEU A 19 -1.15 -7.20 2.13
N ALA A 20 -1.84 -8.16 2.74
CA ALA A 20 -1.44 -8.74 4.01
C ALA A 20 -0.28 -9.72 3.79
N ARG A 21 0.82 -9.49 4.50
CA ARG A 21 2.01 -10.34 4.49
C ARG A 21 1.96 -11.25 5.71
N ILE A 22 1.66 -12.53 5.46
CA ILE A 22 1.49 -13.53 6.53
C ILE A 22 2.83 -14.26 6.70
N PRO A 23 3.42 -14.27 7.91
CA PRO A 23 4.62 -15.06 8.18
C PRO A 23 4.34 -16.55 7.99
N THR A 24 5.23 -17.27 7.31
CA THR A 24 5.18 -18.72 7.22
C THR A 24 6.23 -19.34 8.15
N GLY A 25 5.80 -20.20 9.07
CA GLY A 25 6.68 -21.16 9.75
C GLY A 25 7.68 -20.60 10.77
N GLY A 26 7.20 -20.07 11.91
CA GLY A 26 8.05 -19.81 13.08
C GLY A 26 8.94 -18.56 13.00
N GLU A 27 9.02 -17.89 11.84
CA GLU A 27 9.68 -16.60 11.72
C GLU A 27 8.74 -15.44 12.07
N THR A 28 9.24 -14.48 12.86
CA THR A 28 8.50 -13.30 13.31
C THR A 28 8.37 -12.21 12.24
N ARG A 29 9.17 -12.26 11.16
CA ARG A 29 9.20 -11.23 10.12
C ARG A 29 8.36 -11.66 8.92
N GLY A 30 7.20 -11.04 8.72
CA GLY A 30 6.32 -11.26 7.57
C GLY A 30 6.81 -10.65 6.25
N ASN A 31 8.11 -10.52 6.00
CA ASN A 31 8.59 -9.86 4.79
C ASN A 31 8.46 -10.78 3.56
N LEU A 32 7.82 -10.29 2.49
CA LEU A 32 7.61 -11.01 1.22
C LEU A 32 8.92 -11.49 0.58
N ALA A 33 10.01 -10.75 0.80
CA ALA A 33 11.35 -11.11 0.32
C ALA A 33 11.87 -12.46 0.87
N ALA A 34 11.28 -12.98 1.96
CA ALA A 34 11.63 -14.26 2.56
C ALA A 34 10.71 -15.43 2.14
N GLY A 35 9.88 -15.25 1.10
CA GLY A 35 8.98 -16.30 0.59
C GLY A 35 7.60 -16.34 1.24
N GLY A 36 7.25 -15.32 2.03
CA GLY A 36 5.89 -15.14 2.56
C GLY A 36 4.89 -14.95 1.43
N LYS A 37 3.76 -15.68 1.45
CA LYS A 37 2.67 -15.48 0.50
C LYS A 37 1.85 -14.25 0.91
N GLY A 38 1.81 -13.24 0.04
CA GLY A 38 0.90 -12.10 0.20
C GLY A 38 -0.54 -12.51 -0.07
N LYS A 39 -1.48 -12.04 0.77
CA LYS A 39 -2.92 -12.20 0.56
C LYS A 39 -3.55 -10.82 0.41
N GLY A 40 -4.34 -10.63 -0.65
CA GLY A 40 -5.17 -9.44 -0.78
C GLY A 40 -6.22 -9.38 0.32
N VAL A 41 -6.38 -8.22 0.94
CA VAL A 41 -7.40 -7.96 1.97
C VAL A 41 -8.06 -6.62 1.74
N ASP A 42 -9.32 -6.49 2.15
CA ASP A 42 -10.04 -5.22 2.16
C ASP A 42 -9.45 -4.27 3.21
N LEU A 43 -9.53 -2.97 2.92
CA LEU A 43 -9.20 -1.95 3.91
C LEU A 43 -10.29 -1.88 4.98
N SER A 44 -9.88 -1.98 6.24
CA SER A 44 -10.77 -1.71 7.36
C SER A 44 -11.10 -0.22 7.45
N LYS A 45 -12.13 0.13 8.24
CA LYS A 45 -12.44 1.52 8.57
C LYS A 45 -11.24 2.27 9.15
N ARG A 46 -10.40 1.56 9.93
CA ARG A 46 -9.20 2.13 10.54
C ARG A 46 -8.11 2.38 9.51
N ASP A 47 -7.94 1.47 8.55
CA ASP A 47 -6.99 1.63 7.45
C ASP A 47 -7.36 2.84 6.59
N LEU A 48 -8.64 2.96 6.20
CA LEU A 48 -9.15 4.09 5.44
C LEU A 48 -8.94 5.41 6.19
N TRP A 49 -9.25 5.45 7.49
CA TRP A 49 -8.98 6.62 8.32
C TRP A 49 -7.50 6.99 8.33
N ILE A 50 -6.58 6.03 8.45
CA ILE A 50 -5.12 6.29 8.37
C ILE A 50 -4.76 6.91 7.02
N CYS A 51 -5.28 6.35 5.92
CA CYS A 51 -5.03 6.85 4.58
C CYS A 51 -5.52 8.29 4.40
N GLU A 52 -6.71 8.61 4.92
CA GLU A 52 -7.29 9.96 4.92
C GLU A 52 -6.43 10.96 5.71
N GLN A 53 -5.85 10.55 6.84
CA GLN A 53 -4.97 11.43 7.62
C GLN A 53 -3.63 11.68 6.92
N VAL A 54 -3.07 10.67 6.26
CA VAL A 54 -1.73 10.74 5.65
C VAL A 54 -1.76 11.36 4.25
N GLY A 55 -2.81 11.09 3.48
CA GLY A 55 -2.96 11.48 2.07
C GLY A 55 -2.67 12.95 1.75
N PRO A 56 -3.23 13.93 2.50
CA PRO A 56 -2.95 15.35 2.28
C PRO A 56 -1.46 15.71 2.39
N ALA A 57 -0.77 15.20 3.40
CA ALA A 57 0.66 15.47 3.60
C ALA A 57 1.52 14.87 2.47
N LEU A 58 1.15 13.68 1.96
CA LEU A 58 1.84 13.09 0.80
C LEU A 58 1.74 13.99 -0.44
N ARG A 59 0.56 14.56 -0.69
CA ARG A 59 0.35 15.48 -1.82
C ARG A 59 1.17 16.75 -1.70
N GLU A 60 1.14 17.37 -0.52
CA GLU A 60 1.89 18.59 -0.22
C GLU A 60 3.39 18.39 -0.45
N GLN A 61 3.92 17.22 -0.07
CA GLN A 61 5.33 16.87 -0.26
C GLN A 61 5.66 16.34 -1.66
N GLY A 62 4.67 16.21 -2.56
CA GLY A 62 4.88 15.65 -3.90
C GLY A 62 5.17 14.15 -3.94
N LEU A 63 4.85 13.42 -2.87
CA LEU A 63 5.02 11.97 -2.77
C LEU A 63 3.86 11.25 -3.47
N MET A 64 4.02 11.00 -4.77
CA MET A 64 2.93 10.48 -5.61
C MET A 64 2.73 8.96 -5.51
N PHE A 65 3.71 8.20 -5.03
CA PHE A 65 3.57 6.75 -4.86
C PHE A 65 4.24 6.31 -3.56
N VAL A 66 3.43 5.83 -2.62
CA VAL A 66 3.86 5.55 -1.25
C VAL A 66 3.25 4.24 -0.77
N GLY A 67 4.02 3.44 -0.03
CA GLY A 67 3.51 2.27 0.69
C GLY A 67 3.34 2.57 2.17
N LEU A 68 2.16 2.33 2.74
CA LEU A 68 1.92 2.39 4.18
C LEU A 68 1.94 0.98 4.74
N ASP A 69 2.72 0.78 5.81
CA ASP A 69 2.73 -0.49 6.55
C ASP A 69 1.90 -0.33 7.82
N VAL A 70 0.89 -1.18 7.96
CA VAL A 70 -0.07 -1.16 9.07
C VAL A 70 -0.12 -2.52 9.75
N ILE A 71 0.07 -2.54 11.06
CA ILE A 71 -0.06 -3.74 11.90
C ILE A 71 -1.23 -3.54 12.86
N GLY A 72 -2.29 -4.34 12.69
CA GLY A 72 -3.56 -4.13 13.40
C GLY A 72 -4.17 -2.78 13.01
N ASP A 73 -4.25 -1.87 13.97
CA ASP A 73 -4.90 -0.55 13.85
C ASP A 73 -3.90 0.62 13.79
N TYR A 74 -2.61 0.31 13.67
CA TYR A 74 -1.51 1.26 13.81
C TYR A 74 -0.64 1.31 12.55
N LEU A 75 -0.41 2.52 12.06
CA LEU A 75 0.61 2.81 11.06
C LEU A 75 1.99 2.65 11.70
N THR A 76 2.85 1.82 11.10
CA THR A 76 4.20 1.54 11.62
C THR A 76 5.29 2.14 10.75
N GLU A 77 5.09 2.23 9.42
CA GLU A 77 6.10 2.74 8.49
C GLU A 77 5.45 3.42 7.26
N ILE A 78 6.15 4.41 6.70
CA ILE A 78 5.79 5.10 5.45
C ILE A 78 6.95 4.93 4.46
N ASN A 79 6.76 4.09 3.45
CA ASN A 79 7.73 3.76 2.42
C ASN A 79 7.60 4.69 1.21
N VAL A 80 8.54 5.62 1.05
CA VAL A 80 8.49 6.69 0.02
C VAL A 80 9.51 6.53 -1.11
N THR A 81 10.44 5.58 -1.01
CA THR A 81 11.56 5.44 -1.95
C THR A 81 11.26 4.47 -3.10
N SER A 82 10.97 3.21 -2.76
CA SER A 82 10.67 2.16 -3.74
C SER A 82 9.63 1.19 -3.17
N PRO A 83 8.38 1.65 -2.92
CA PRO A 83 7.32 0.76 -2.45
C PRO A 83 7.00 -0.30 -3.51
N THR A 84 6.83 -1.56 -3.07
CA THR A 84 6.60 -2.74 -3.92
C THR A 84 5.13 -3.20 -3.86
N CYS A 85 4.83 -4.46 -4.19
CA CYS A 85 3.49 -5.08 -4.06
C CYS A 85 2.44 -4.76 -5.13
N ILE A 86 2.81 -3.99 -6.17
CA ILE A 86 1.93 -3.77 -7.34
C ILE A 86 1.55 -5.09 -8.00
N ARG A 87 2.53 -5.96 -8.30
CA ARG A 87 2.30 -7.18 -9.10
C ARG A 87 1.36 -8.15 -8.42
N GLU A 88 1.50 -8.33 -7.11
CA GLU A 88 0.65 -9.18 -6.31
C GLU A 88 -0.78 -8.66 -6.30
N LEU A 89 -0.97 -7.36 -6.06
CA LEU A 89 -2.29 -6.74 -6.02
C LEU A 89 -2.96 -6.72 -7.40
N ASP A 90 -2.23 -6.38 -8.47
CA ASP A 90 -2.70 -6.46 -9.86
C ASP A 90 -3.18 -7.88 -10.18
N SER A 91 -2.39 -8.89 -9.82
CA SER A 91 -2.75 -10.29 -10.06
C SER A 91 -3.97 -10.76 -9.26
N ILE A 92 -4.12 -10.31 -8.01
CA ILE A 92 -5.22 -10.74 -7.14
C ILE A 92 -6.54 -10.08 -7.56
N TYR A 93 -6.48 -8.79 -7.91
CA TYR A 93 -7.68 -7.98 -8.17
C TYR A 93 -7.91 -7.67 -9.65
N SER A 94 -7.11 -8.24 -10.55
CA SER A 94 -7.13 -7.90 -11.99
C SER A 94 -7.08 -6.39 -12.23
N ALA A 95 -6.23 -5.71 -11.46
CA ALA A 95 -6.09 -4.25 -11.48
C ALA A 95 -4.94 -3.81 -12.40
N ASP A 96 -4.91 -2.51 -12.69
CA ASP A 96 -3.79 -1.83 -13.34
C ASP A 96 -3.33 -0.67 -12.45
N ILE A 97 -2.59 -0.98 -11.38
CA ILE A 97 -2.08 0.03 -10.44
C ILE A 97 -1.00 0.88 -11.10
N ALA A 98 -0.18 0.30 -11.99
CA ALA A 98 0.83 1.04 -12.73
C ALA A 98 0.20 2.08 -13.67
N GLY A 99 -0.87 1.71 -14.38
CA GLY A 99 -1.66 2.63 -15.20
C GLY A 99 -2.23 3.78 -14.38
N GLN A 100 -2.89 3.48 -13.25
CA GLN A 100 -3.42 4.51 -12.33
C GLN A 100 -2.33 5.48 -11.85
N PHE A 101 -1.12 5.00 -11.56
CA PHE A 101 -0.01 5.86 -11.17
C PHE A 101 0.49 6.75 -12.33
N LEU A 102 0.61 6.18 -13.54
CA LEU A 102 0.99 6.95 -14.74
C LEU A 102 -0.07 8.00 -15.10
N ASP A 103 -1.36 7.67 -14.96
CA ASP A 103 -2.45 8.62 -15.14
C ASP A 103 -2.33 9.78 -14.14
N ALA A 104 -2.03 9.50 -12.87
CA ALA A 104 -1.81 10.53 -11.87
C ALA A 104 -0.60 11.43 -12.21
N ILE A 105 0.49 10.86 -12.76
CA ILE A 105 1.63 11.64 -13.26
C ILE A 105 1.20 12.53 -14.42
N ALA A 106 0.49 11.98 -15.41
CA ALA A 106 0.02 12.74 -16.57
C ALA A 106 -0.88 13.91 -16.17
N MET A 107 -1.80 13.70 -15.22
CA MET A 107 -2.64 14.77 -14.68
C MET A 107 -1.83 15.88 -14.03
N ARG A 108 -0.79 15.52 -13.24
CA ARG A 108 0.10 16.50 -12.60
C ARG A 108 0.95 17.31 -13.59
N LEU A 109 1.32 16.72 -14.73
CA LEU A 109 2.08 17.41 -15.77
C LEU A 109 1.22 18.31 -16.66
N ASN A 110 -0.10 18.07 -16.69
CA ASN A 110 -1.07 18.88 -17.43
C ASN A 110 -1.64 20.06 -16.63
N THR A 111 -1.16 20.28 -15.40
CA THR A 111 -1.40 21.46 -14.54
C THR A 111 -0.20 22.38 -14.52
#